data_AF-A0AAD8ZFY4-F1
#
_entry.id   AF-A0AAD8ZFY4-F1
#
_cell.length_a   1.000
_cell.length_b   1.000
_cell.length_c   1.000
_cell.angle_alpha   90.00
_cell.angle_beta   90.00
_cell.angle_gamma   90.00
#
_symmetry.space_group_name_H-M   'P 1'
#
loop_
_entity.id
_entity.type
_entity.pdbx_description
1 polymer ?
#
loop_
_entity_poly.entity_id
_entity_poly.type
_entity_poly.pdbx_seq_one_letter_code
_entity_poly.pdbx_strand_id
1 'polypeptide(L)' 'MSDSEAAAPAETPVPAACKTIKADLDKCIKEKGEVACSKLVEAFTACVKSSAKTS' A
#
# COMPACT_ATOMS: atom_id res chain seq x y z
N MET A 1 22.77 -16.18 23.77
CA MET A 1 22.72 -14.76 23.35
C MET A 1 23.23 -14.69 21.93
N SER A 2 22.34 -14.47 20.95
CA SER A 2 22.66 -13.81 19.67
C SER A 2 21.36 -13.62 18.91
N ASP A 3 20.96 -12.36 18.92
CA ASP A 3 19.85 -11.74 18.24
C ASP A 3 19.86 -12.00 16.73
N SER A 4 18.72 -12.40 16.18
CA SER A 4 18.34 -12.04 14.82
C SER A 4 16.82 -12.06 14.79
N GLU A 5 16.26 -11.07 15.49
CA GLU A 5 14.97 -10.53 15.13
C GLU A 5 15.08 -10.09 13.67
N ALA A 6 14.71 -10.99 12.75
CA ALA A 6 14.25 -10.55 11.45
C ALA A 6 12.95 -9.82 11.74
N ALA A 7 13.04 -8.52 12.02
CA ALA A 7 11.92 -7.61 11.90
C ALA A 7 11.37 -7.87 10.50
N ALA A 8 10.30 -8.66 10.46
CA ALA A 8 9.54 -8.91 9.24
C ALA A 8 9.37 -7.53 8.62
N PRO A 9 9.64 -7.35 7.30
CA PRO A 9 9.31 -6.09 6.68
C PRO A 9 7.86 -5.87 7.06
N ALA A 10 7.60 -4.81 7.84
CA ALA A 10 6.25 -4.42 8.18
C ALA A 10 5.66 -4.02 6.85
N GLU A 11 5.16 -5.01 6.11
CA GLU A 11 4.20 -4.86 5.05
C GLU A 11 3.03 -4.22 5.76
N THR A 12 3.10 -2.88 5.88
CA THR A 12 2.10 -2.09 6.59
C THR A 12 0.77 -2.59 6.09
N PRO A 13 0.00 -3.30 6.93
CA PRO A 13 -1.13 -4.06 6.46
C PRO A 13 -2.04 -3.04 5.84
N VAL A 14 -2.32 -3.24 4.55
CA VAL A 14 -3.07 -2.28 3.78
C VAL A 14 -4.34 -1.98 4.55
N PRO A 15 -4.53 -0.72 5.00
CA PRO A 15 -5.65 -0.39 5.86
C PRO A 15 -6.93 -0.84 5.16
N ALA A 16 -7.91 -1.33 5.92
CA ALA A 16 -9.15 -1.82 5.33
C ALA A 16 -9.80 -0.75 4.42
N ALA A 17 -9.68 0.52 4.80
CA ALA A 17 -10.10 1.68 4.00
C ALA A 17 -9.39 1.80 2.63
N CYS A 18 -8.16 1.30 2.51
CA CYS A 18 -7.33 1.39 1.32
C CYS A 18 -7.32 0.11 0.47
N LYS A 19 -7.96 -0.98 0.93
CA LYS A 19 -7.99 -2.26 0.20
C LYS A 19 -8.67 -2.13 -1.16
N THR A 20 -9.75 -1.34 -1.24
CA THR A 20 -10.45 -1.06 -2.50
C THR A 20 -9.55 -0.31 -3.47
N ILE A 21 -8.84 0.72 -3.01
CA ILE A 21 -7.91 1.49 -3.84
C ILE A 21 -6.73 0.62 -4.30
N LYS A 22 -6.24 -0.28 -3.42
CA LYS A 22 -5.20 -1.25 -3.78
C LYS A 22 -5.65 -2.20 -4.87
N ALA A 23 -6.86 -2.75 -4.77
CA ALA A 23 -7.39 -3.67 -5.78
C ALA A 23 -7.54 -2.98 -7.16
N ASP A 24 -8.00 -1.73 -7.17
CA ASP A 24 -8.13 -0.94 -8.39
C ASP A 24 -6.76 -0.57 -8.98
N LEU A 25 -5.80 -0.22 -8.11
CA LEU A 25 -4.41 0.02 -8.49
C LEU A 25 -3.76 -1.21 -9.12
N ASP A 26 -3.88 -2.39 -8.49
CA ASP A 26 -3.29 -3.64 -8.97
C ASP A 26 -3.87 -4.04 -10.34
N LYS A 27 -5.20 -3.94 -10.48
CA LYS A 27 -5.88 -4.16 -11.76
C LYS A 27 -5.39 -3.18 -12.83
N CYS A 28 -5.32 -1.90 -12.50
CA CYS A 28 -4.86 -0.87 -13.43
C CYS A 28 -3.41 -1.11 -13.86
N ILE A 29 -2.50 -1.43 -12.93
CA ILE A 29 -1.09 -1.73 -13.24
C ILE A 29 -1.02 -2.93 -14.19
N LYS A 30 -1.81 -3.97 -13.92
CA LYS A 30 -1.86 -5.18 -14.75
C LYS A 30 -2.36 -4.92 -16.17
N GLU A 31 -3.31 -4.02 -16.35
CA GLU A 31 -3.91 -3.74 -17.67
C GLU A 31 -3.18 -2.63 -18.46
N LYS A 32 -2.70 -1.59 -17.78
CA LYS A 32 -2.19 -0.36 -18.40
C LYS A 32 -0.75 -0.01 -18.00
N GLY A 33 -0.21 -0.64 -16.96
CA GLY A 33 1.09 -0.32 -16.38
C GLY A 33 1.04 0.81 -15.35
N GLU A 34 2.04 0.85 -14.47
CA GLU A 34 2.10 1.74 -13.31
C GLU A 34 2.01 3.23 -13.65
N VAL A 35 2.60 3.64 -14.78
CA VAL A 35 2.58 5.04 -15.26
C VAL A 35 1.16 5.53 -15.50
N ALA A 36 0.30 4.69 -16.08
CA ALA A 36 -1.10 5.02 -16.35
C ALA A 36 -1.94 5.08 -15.07
N CYS A 37 -1.47 4.46 -13.99
CA CYS A 37 -2.16 4.32 -12.71
C CYS A 37 -1.59 5.25 -11.63
N SER A 38 -0.75 6.21 -12.01
CA SER A 38 -0.16 7.21 -11.10
C SER A 38 -1.19 7.85 -10.16
N LYS A 39 -2.40 8.13 -10.65
CA LYS A 39 -3.49 8.66 -9.82
C LYS A 39 -3.97 7.69 -8.73
N LEU A 40 -4.03 6.39 -9.03
CA LEU A 40 -4.37 5.36 -8.06
C LEU A 40 -3.23 5.11 -7.08
N VAL A 41 -1.96 5.22 -7.53
CA VAL A 41 -0.77 5.16 -6.66
C VAL A 41 -0.79 6.32 -5.65
N GLU A 42 -1.05 7.54 -6.11
CA GLU A 42 -1.18 8.72 -5.25
C GLU A 42 -2.33 8.54 -4.24
N ALA A 43 -3.51 8.11 -4.70
CA ALA A 43 -4.67 7.87 -3.84
C ALA A 43 -4.40 6.77 -2.79
N PHE A 44 -3.75 5.67 -3.19
CA PHE A 44 -3.39 4.57 -2.31
C PHE A 44 -2.40 5.05 -1.24
N THR A 45 -1.37 5.78 -1.65
CA THR A 45 -0.36 6.33 -0.75
C THR A 45 -0.96 7.34 0.23
N ALA A 46 -1.86 8.21 -0.24
CA ALA A 46 -2.59 9.15 0.61
C ALA A 46 -3.48 8.43 1.61
N CYS A 47 -4.18 7.37 1.18
CA CYS A 47 -5.02 6.56 2.05
C CYS A 47 -4.20 5.86 3.15
N VAL A 48 -3.07 5.25 2.80
CA VAL A 48 -2.18 4.59 3.76
C VAL A 48 -1.57 5.61 4.73
N LYS A 49 -1.09 6.76 4.23
CA LYS A 49 -0.57 7.85 5.08
C LYS A 49 -1.62 8.40 6.03
N SER A 50 -2.86 8.58 5.56
CA SER A 50 -3.96 9.04 6.41
C SER A 50 -4.29 8.01 7.48
N SER A 51 -4.30 6.72 7.12
CA SER A 51 -4.60 5.63 8.06
C SER A 51 -3.50 5.42 9.09
N ALA A 52 -2.23 5.66 8.72
CA ALA A 52 -1.09 5.59 9.64
C ALA A 52 -1.03 6.73 10.65
N LYS A 53 -1.67 7.88 10.36
CA LYS A 53 -1.68 9.06 11.23
C LYS A 53 -2.76 9.00 12.32
N THR A 54 -3.62 7.99 12.30
CA THR A 54 -4.74 7.82 13.27
C THR A 54 -4.45 6.73 14.31
N SER A 55 -3.21 6.25 14.42
CA SER A 55 -2.81 5.26 15.44
C SER A 55 -1.97 5.86 16.57
#